data_AF-A0A7C7UXJ6-F1
#
_entry.id   AF-A0A7C7UXJ6-F1
#
_cell.length_a   1.000
_cell.length_b   1.000
_cell.length_c   1.000
_cell.angle_alpha   90.00
_cell.angle_beta   90.00
_cell.angle_gamma   90.00
#
_symmetry.space_group_name_H-M   'P 1'
#
loop_
_entity.id
_entity.type
_entity.pdbx_description
1 polymer ?
#
loop_
_entity_poly.entity_id
_entity_poly.type
_entity_poly.pdbx_seq_one_letter_code
_entity_poly.pdbx_strand_id
1 'polypeptide(L)'
;MARPKIALIGAGQIGGTLAHLAALKEMGDVVLFDIADGVPQGKALDIAEAGPSEKFDAHVTGTTSYADIAGADVCIVTAGVARKPGMSRDDLLGINLKVMKSVGEGIRENAPDAFVICVTNPLDAMVWA
;
A
#
# COMPACT_ATOMS: atom_id res chain seq x y z
N MET A 1 -11.18 -3.23 -21.67
CA MET A 1 -10.09 -3.94 -20.96
C MET A 1 -10.38 -3.85 -19.48
N ALA A 2 -10.00 -4.84 -18.68
CA ALA A 2 -10.11 -4.73 -17.22
C ALA A 2 -9.21 -3.56 -16.75
N ARG A 3 -9.66 -2.76 -15.79
CA ARG A 3 -8.84 -1.71 -15.16
C ARG A 3 -7.66 -2.40 -14.44
N PRO A 4 -6.44 -1.83 -14.46
CA PRO A 4 -5.34 -2.37 -13.66
C PRO A 4 -5.70 -2.40 -12.18
N LYS A 5 -5.24 -3.42 -11.46
CA LYS A 5 -5.40 -3.51 -10.00
C LYS A 5 -4.12 -3.08 -9.31
N ILE A 6 -4.22 -2.05 -8.46
CA ILE A 6 -3.10 -1.44 -7.75
C ILE A 6 -3.23 -1.73 -6.26
N ALA A 7 -2.31 -2.51 -5.70
CA ALA A 7 -2.26 -2.80 -4.28
C ALA A 7 -1.31 -1.83 -3.55
N LEU A 8 -1.84 -1.05 -2.62
CA LEU A 8 -1.09 -0.14 -1.76
C LEU A 8 -0.83 -0.85 -0.43
N ILE A 9 0.41 -1.31 -0.22
CA ILE A 9 0.81 -2.00 1.00
C ILE A 9 1.24 -0.94 2.02
N GLY A 10 0.36 -0.67 2.97
CA GLY A 10 0.42 0.42 3.94
C GLY A 10 -0.65 1.48 3.63
N ALA A 11 -1.53 1.75 4.59
CA ALA A 11 -2.58 2.77 4.51
C ALA A 11 -2.24 4.02 5.33
N GLY A 12 -0.94 4.27 5.57
CA GLY A 12 -0.45 5.50 6.17
C GLY A 12 -0.73 6.74 5.30
N GLN A 13 -0.08 7.87 5.62
CA GLN A 13 -0.29 9.11 4.86
C GLN A 13 0.10 8.96 3.39
N ILE A 14 1.28 8.40 3.11
CA ILE A 14 1.75 8.16 1.73
C ILE A 14 0.77 7.23 0.99
N GLY A 15 0.43 6.10 1.61
CA GLY A 15 -0.47 5.11 1.00
C GLY A 15 -1.85 5.68 0.66
N GLY A 16 -2.46 6.40 1.61
CA GLY A 16 -3.75 7.08 1.39
C GLY A 16 -3.69 8.15 0.31
N THR A 17 -2.65 8.99 0.28
CA THR A 17 -2.49 10.01 -0.76
C THR A 17 -2.28 9.37 -2.14
N LEU A 18 -1.47 8.31 -2.24
CA LEU A 18 -1.27 7.62 -3.51
C LEU A 18 -2.56 6.94 -3.99
N ALA A 19 -3.32 6.32 -3.10
CA ALA A 19 -4.62 5.74 -3.45
C ALA A 19 -5.60 6.80 -3.98
N HIS A 20 -5.68 7.95 -3.31
CA HIS A 20 -6.51 9.07 -3.76
C HIS A 20 -6.07 9.59 -5.13
N LEU A 21 -4.77 9.80 -5.34
CA LEU A 21 -4.23 10.26 -6.63
C LEU A 21 -4.44 9.23 -7.74
N ALA A 22 -4.31 7.93 -7.45
CA ALA A 22 -4.56 6.86 -8.41
C ALA A 22 -6.03 6.82 -8.84
N ALA A 23 -6.97 7.02 -7.90
CA ALA A 23 -8.39 7.12 -8.18
C ALA A 23 -8.74 8.36 -9.02
N LEU A 24 -8.28 9.55 -8.58
CA LEU A 24 -8.49 10.83 -9.30
C LEU A 24 -7.96 10.81 -10.73
N LYS A 25 -6.85 10.11 -10.96
CA LYS A 25 -6.21 10.00 -12.29
C LYS A 25 -6.67 8.78 -13.09
N GLU A 26 -7.64 8.03 -12.58
CA GLU A 26 -8.18 6.83 -13.23
C GLU A 26 -7.10 5.80 -13.62
N MET A 27 -6.06 5.65 -12.79
CA MET A 27 -4.94 4.76 -13.09
C MET A 27 -5.29 3.28 -12.96
N GLY A 28 -6.29 2.96 -12.15
CA GLY A 28 -6.71 1.59 -11.86
C GLY A 28 -7.62 1.52 -10.64
N ASP A 29 -8.10 0.32 -10.34
CA ASP A 29 -8.80 0.02 -9.10
C ASP A 29 -7.78 -0.25 -7.99
N VAL A 30 -8.01 0.31 -6.81
CA VAL A 30 -7.04 0.36 -5.71
C VAL A 30 -7.49 -0.52 -4.55
N VAL A 31 -6.56 -1.30 -4.02
CA VAL A 31 -6.71 -2.02 -2.74
C VAL A 31 -5.70 -1.44 -1.75
N LEU A 32 -6.17 -0.77 -0.70
CA LEU A 32 -5.33 -0.37 0.44
C LEU A 32 -5.26 -1.49 1.46
N PHE A 33 -4.07 -2.03 1.67
CA PHE A 33 -3.80 -2.98 2.73
C PHE A 33 -3.10 -2.29 3.91
N ASP A 34 -3.52 -2.57 5.14
CA ASP A 34 -2.75 -2.26 6.35
C ASP A 34 -3.10 -3.28 7.44
N ILE A 35 -2.20 -3.47 8.41
CA ILE A 35 -2.47 -4.33 9.57
C ILE A 35 -3.37 -3.63 10.61
N ALA A 36 -3.42 -2.30 10.58
CA ALA A 36 -4.24 -1.51 11.48
C ALA A 36 -5.70 -1.50 11.00
N ASP A 37 -6.51 -2.41 11.56
CA ASP A 37 -7.92 -2.54 11.20
C ASP A 37 -8.70 -1.23 11.35
N GLY A 38 -9.66 -1.02 10.45
CA GLY A 38 -10.46 0.20 10.32
C GLY A 38 -9.76 1.34 9.55
N VAL A 39 -8.43 1.43 9.56
CA VAL A 39 -7.69 2.48 8.86
C VAL A 39 -7.80 2.36 7.33
N PRO A 40 -7.49 1.21 6.69
CA PRO A 40 -7.58 1.09 5.25
C PRO A 40 -9.03 1.22 4.76
N GLN A 41 -9.99 0.64 5.49
CA GLN A 41 -11.42 0.69 5.14
C GLN A 41 -11.96 2.12 5.22
N GLY A 42 -11.62 2.85 6.30
CA GLY A 42 -12.05 4.24 6.47
C GLY A 42 -11.49 5.15 5.38
N LYS A 43 -10.20 5.00 5.03
CA LYS A 43 -9.58 5.76 3.94
C LYS A 43 -10.17 5.41 2.57
N ALA A 44 -10.43 4.14 2.31
CA ALA A 44 -11.05 3.71 1.07
C ALA A 44 -12.48 4.29 0.91
N LEU A 45 -13.26 4.27 1.98
CA LEU A 45 -14.59 4.87 2.01
C LEU A 45 -14.55 6.38 1.76
N ASP A 46 -13.67 7.11 2.45
CA ASP A 46 -13.50 8.56 2.30
C ASP A 46 -13.13 8.94 0.85
N ILE A 47 -12.22 8.16 0.23
CA ILE A 47 -11.88 8.36 -1.19
C ILE A 47 -13.10 8.06 -2.07
N ALA A 48 -13.78 6.94 -1.88
CA ALA A 48 -14.94 6.56 -2.71
C ALA A 48 -16.09 7.59 -2.64
N GLU A 49 -16.31 8.20 -1.47
CA GLU A 49 -17.32 9.25 -1.28
C GLU A 49 -16.99 10.55 -2.05
N ALA A 50 -15.71 10.82 -2.33
CA ALA A 50 -15.30 11.93 -3.19
C ALA A 50 -15.56 11.68 -4.69
N GLY A 51 -15.74 10.41 -5.10
CA GLY A 51 -15.89 9.98 -6.49
C GLY A 51 -16.91 10.78 -7.32
N PRO A 52 -18.16 10.97 -6.86
CA PRO A 52 -19.17 11.74 -7.60
C PRO A 52 -18.79 13.22 -7.82
N SER A 53 -18.09 13.84 -6.85
CA SER A 53 -17.64 15.23 -6.96
C SER A 53 -16.47 15.36 -7.93
N GLU A 54 -15.50 14.46 -7.79
CA GLU A 54 -14.24 14.47 -8.54
C GLU A 54 -14.33 13.75 -9.90
N LYS A 55 -15.47 13.10 -10.17
CA LYS A 55 -15.83 12.43 -11.43
C LYS A 55 -14.90 11.28 -11.83
N PHE A 56 -14.54 10.43 -10.87
CA PHE A 56 -13.91 9.14 -11.13
C PHE A 56 -14.84 7.98 -10.74
N ASP A 57 -14.65 6.81 -11.36
CA ASP A 57 -15.37 5.57 -11.04
C ASP A 57 -14.43 4.41 -10.62
N ALA A 58 -13.15 4.71 -10.39
CA ALA A 58 -12.18 3.77 -9.84
C ALA A 58 -12.68 3.18 -8.51
N HIS A 59 -12.65 1.86 -8.38
CA HIS A 59 -12.98 1.20 -7.12
C HIS A 59 -11.81 1.33 -6.16
N VAL A 60 -12.10 1.77 -4.92
CA VAL A 60 -11.11 1.82 -3.84
C VAL A 60 -11.62 0.98 -2.69
N THR A 61 -10.89 -0.07 -2.33
CA THR A 61 -11.22 -0.95 -1.20
C THR A 61 -10.12 -0.91 -0.15
N GLY A 62 -10.50 -1.12 1.10
CA GLY A 62 -9.59 -1.24 2.23
C GLY A 62 -9.65 -2.64 2.82
N THR A 63 -8.51 -3.19 3.20
CA THR A 63 -8.41 -4.55 3.74
C THR A 63 -7.27 -4.69 4.74
N THR A 64 -7.39 -5.71 5.59
CA THR A 64 -6.34 -6.22 6.49
C THR A 64 -5.84 -7.60 6.08
N SER A 65 -6.28 -8.12 4.92
CA SER A 65 -5.95 -9.44 4.40
C SER A 65 -5.13 -9.35 3.11
N TYR A 66 -4.01 -10.07 3.06
CA TYR A 66 -3.24 -10.20 1.82
C TYR A 66 -3.99 -10.96 0.72
N ALA A 67 -5.00 -11.77 1.03
CA ALA A 67 -5.78 -12.45 0.00
C ALA A 67 -6.45 -11.46 -0.97
N ASP A 68 -6.78 -10.26 -0.48
CA ASP A 68 -7.48 -9.24 -1.26
C ASP A 68 -6.56 -8.48 -2.23
N ILE A 69 -5.23 -8.63 -2.11
CA ILE A 69 -4.28 -8.10 -3.11
C ILE A 69 -4.14 -9.04 -4.32
N ALA A 70 -4.79 -10.21 -4.31
CA ALA A 70 -4.65 -11.20 -5.38
C ALA A 70 -4.96 -10.64 -6.78
N GLY A 71 -4.10 -10.97 -7.73
CA GLY A 71 -4.20 -10.47 -9.11
C GLY A 71 -3.88 -8.98 -9.26
N ALA A 72 -3.17 -8.36 -8.32
CA ALA A 72 -2.64 -7.02 -8.50
C ALA A 72 -1.61 -6.99 -9.64
N ASP A 73 -1.70 -5.99 -10.51
CA ASP A 73 -0.69 -5.72 -11.54
C ASP A 73 0.53 -4.99 -10.94
N VAL A 74 0.29 -4.16 -9.93
CA VAL A 74 1.32 -3.38 -9.23
C VAL A 74 1.09 -3.41 -7.73
N CYS A 75 2.15 -3.70 -6.98
CA CYS A 75 2.20 -3.59 -5.52
C CYS A 75 3.12 -2.41 -5.13
N ILE A 76 2.56 -1.37 -4.53
CA ILE A 76 3.32 -0.21 -4.05
C ILE A 76 3.49 -0.32 -2.54
N VAL A 77 4.72 -0.54 -2.09
CA VAL A 77 5.08 -0.71 -0.69
C VAL A 77 5.38 0.64 -0.06
N THR A 78 4.49 1.06 0.83
CA THR A 78 4.63 2.26 1.67
C THR A 78 4.66 1.92 3.17
N ALA A 79 4.40 0.66 3.51
CA ALA A 79 4.43 0.14 4.87
C ALA A 79 5.84 0.25 5.47
N GLY A 80 5.91 0.78 6.68
CA GLY A 80 7.16 0.97 7.38
C GLY A 80 6.95 1.77 8.65
N VAL A 81 7.88 1.64 9.57
CA VAL A 81 7.89 2.39 10.81
C VAL A 81 8.66 3.68 10.58
N ALA A 82 8.04 4.80 10.94
CA ALA A 82 8.71 6.08 11.00
C ALA A 82 9.63 6.14 12.22
N ARG A 83 10.77 6.85 12.09
CA ARG A 83 11.71 7.03 13.19
C ARG A 83 11.02 7.70 14.38
N LYS A 84 11.07 7.06 15.56
CA LYS A 84 10.56 7.63 16.81
C LYS A 84 11.67 8.33 17.59
N PRO A 85 11.35 9.34 18.44
CA PRO A 85 12.32 9.92 19.36
C PRO A 85 13.02 8.83 20.19
N GLY A 86 14.34 8.92 20.31
CA GLY A 86 15.16 7.94 21.04
C GLY A 86 15.57 6.68 20.25
N MET A 87 15.05 6.48 19.03
CA MET A 87 15.40 5.33 18.18
C MET A 87 16.71 5.58 17.41
N SER A 88 17.63 4.61 17.48
CA SER A 88 18.85 4.62 16.66
C SER A 88 18.54 4.32 15.18
N ARG A 89 19.52 4.54 14.30
CA ARG A 89 19.36 4.19 12.87
C ARG A 89 19.28 2.67 12.68
N ASP A 90 20.06 1.92 13.45
CA ASP A 90 20.14 0.46 13.34
C ASP A 90 18.87 -0.21 13.87
N ASP A 91 18.26 0.32 14.93
CA ASP A 91 16.96 -0.16 15.44
C ASP A 91 15.86 0.03 14.38
N LEU A 92 15.83 1.21 13.75
CA LEU A 92 14.87 1.53 12.69
C LEU A 92 15.02 0.58 11.50
N LEU A 93 16.27 0.36 11.06
CA LEU A 93 16.59 -0.59 10.00
C LEU A 93 16.14 -2.01 10.37
N GLY A 94 16.51 -2.49 11.56
CA GLY A 94 16.15 -3.84 12.00
C GLY A 94 14.64 -4.09 12.07
N ILE A 95 13.85 -3.08 12.44
CA ILE A 95 12.39 -3.15 12.44
C ILE A 95 11.88 -3.19 10.99
N ASN A 96 12.30 -2.25 10.14
CA ASN A 96 11.79 -2.18 8.78
C ASN A 96 12.20 -3.38 7.92
N LEU A 97 13.37 -3.99 8.15
CA LEU A 97 13.76 -5.24 7.49
C LEU A 97 12.78 -6.39 7.79
N LYS A 98 12.29 -6.49 9.04
CA LYS A 98 11.26 -7.50 9.39
C LYS A 98 9.92 -7.20 8.70
N VAL A 99 9.56 -5.93 8.60
CA VAL A 99 8.35 -5.49 7.88
C VAL A 99 8.47 -5.83 6.39
N MET A 100 9.59 -5.48 5.75
CA MET A 100 9.84 -5.77 4.33
C MET A 100 9.78 -7.27 4.06
N LYS A 101 10.39 -8.11 4.90
CA LYS A 101 10.31 -9.56 4.76
C LYS A 101 8.87 -10.06 4.76
N SER A 102 8.08 -9.64 5.76
CA SER A 102 6.66 -10.04 5.84
C SER A 102 5.83 -9.54 4.66
N VAL A 103 6.11 -8.32 4.18
CA VAL A 103 5.46 -7.76 2.99
C VAL A 103 5.83 -8.55 1.73
N GLY A 104 7.12 -8.85 1.54
CA GLY A 104 7.61 -9.63 0.40
C GLY A 104 7.03 -11.04 0.37
N GLU A 105 6.94 -11.71 1.52
CA GLU A 105 6.27 -13.02 1.64
C GLU A 105 4.77 -12.92 1.29
N GLY A 106 4.06 -11.92 1.83
CA GLY A 106 2.64 -11.70 1.54
C GLY A 106 2.37 -11.41 0.06
N ILE A 107 3.20 -10.57 -0.59
CA ILE A 107 3.10 -10.30 -2.02
C ILE A 107 3.39 -11.57 -2.82
N ARG A 108 4.47 -12.31 -2.51
CA ARG A 108 4.84 -13.54 -3.22
C ARG A 108 3.72 -14.58 -3.19
N GLU A 109 3.02 -14.70 -2.08
CA GLU A 109 1.96 -15.71 -1.92
C GLU A 109 0.65 -15.32 -2.62
N ASN A 110 0.33 -14.03 -2.71
CA ASN A 110 -0.99 -13.56 -3.14
C ASN A 110 -0.98 -12.87 -4.52
N ALA A 111 0.10 -12.16 -4.86
CA ALA A 111 0.26 -11.43 -6.12
C ALA A 111 1.67 -11.63 -6.71
N PRO A 112 2.07 -12.88 -7.05
CA PRO A 112 3.43 -13.22 -7.49
C PRO A 112 3.86 -12.54 -8.80
N ASP A 113 2.90 -12.18 -9.66
CA ASP A 113 3.14 -11.57 -10.97
C ASP A 113 3.15 -10.03 -10.93
N ALA A 114 2.92 -9.42 -9.76
CA ALA A 114 2.84 -7.97 -9.61
C ALA A 114 4.21 -7.29 -9.78
N PHE A 115 4.24 -6.14 -10.45
CA PHE A 115 5.40 -5.26 -10.39
C PHE A 115 5.47 -4.55 -9.03
N VAL A 116 6.60 -4.64 -8.34
CA VAL A 116 6.75 -4.09 -6.99
C VAL A 116 7.48 -2.75 -7.01
N ILE A 117 6.87 -1.72 -6.42
CA ILE A 117 7.47 -0.39 -6.21
C ILE A 117 7.66 -0.17 -4.72
N CYS A 118 8.91 -0.15 -4.25
CA CYS A 118 9.20 0.17 -2.85
C CYS A 118 9.38 1.69 -2.68
N VAL A 119 8.68 2.28 -1.70
CA VAL A 119 8.77 3.69 -1.32
C VAL A 119 9.31 3.86 0.10
N THR A 120 9.31 2.77 0.88
CA THR A 120 9.70 2.78 2.30
C THR A 120 11.17 3.16 2.47
N ASN A 121 11.43 4.07 3.39
CA ASN A 121 12.78 4.53 3.70
C ASN A 121 13.42 3.75 4.86
N PRO A 122 14.76 3.60 4.88
CA PRO A 122 15.72 4.08 3.88
C PRO A 122 15.71 3.23 2.59
N LEU A 123 15.43 3.88 1.46
CA LEU A 123 14.97 3.23 0.22
C LEU A 123 15.86 2.07 -0.24
N ASP A 124 17.15 2.31 -0.41
CA ASP A 124 18.06 1.31 -1.00
C ASP A 124 18.14 0.04 -0.15
N ALA A 125 18.14 0.19 1.17
CA ALA A 125 18.17 -0.94 2.09
C ALA A 125 16.83 -1.69 2.10
N MET A 126 15.70 -0.99 1.89
CA MET A 126 14.37 -1.60 1.84
C MET A 126 14.10 -2.31 0.50
N VAL A 127 14.67 -1.82 -0.59
CA VAL A 127 14.60 -2.48 -1.91
C VAL A 127 15.43 -3.77 -1.92
N TRP A 128 16.55 -3.79 -1.22
CA TRP A 128 17.41 -4.98 -1.11
C TRP A 128 16.83 -6.09 -0.22
N ALA A 129 16.02 -5.72 0.78
CA ALA A 129 15.50 -6.60 1.84
C ALA A 129 14.39 -7.54 1.39
#